data_AF-A0A4Y7TBF3-F1
#
_entry.id   AF-A0A4Y7TBF3-F1
#
_cell.length_a   1.000
_cell.length_b   1.000
_cell.length_c   1.000
_cell.angle_alpha   90.00
_cell.angle_beta   90.00
_cell.angle_gamma   90.00
#
_symmetry.space_group_name_H-M   'P 1'
#
loop_
_entity.id
_entity.type
_entity.pdbx_description
1 polymer ?
#
loop_
_entity_poly.entity_id
_entity_poly.type
_entity_poly.pdbx_seq_one_letter_code
_entity_poly.pdbx_strand_id
1 'polypeptide(L)'
;LRSRVAELQEEMNALNSYHDTLVPAASLPSEILSPIFLLCQSMERHPIGSLAKETLRWIYLTHVCRHWRDAAIGCATLWSYLAFSKPEFTEVMLQRSRTAPLTVAWWR
;
A
#
# COMPACT_ATOMS: atom_id res chain seq x y z
N LEU A 1 15.11 -20.10 27.43
CA LEU A 1 15.23 -18.72 26.89
C LEU A 1 14.58 -18.58 25.51
N ARG A 2 15.06 -19.23 24.44
CA ARG A 2 14.42 -19.15 23.09
C ARG A 2 12.96 -19.62 23.06
N SER A 3 12.63 -20.69 23.79
CA SER A 3 11.23 -21.19 23.92
C SER A 3 10.29 -20.15 24.51
N ARG A 4 10.76 -19.40 25.52
CA ARG A 4 9.94 -18.39 26.21
C ARG A 4 9.69 -17.16 25.35
N VAL A 5 10.68 -16.79 24.53
CA VAL A 5 10.53 -15.71 23.54
C VAL A 5 9.53 -16.10 22.45
N ALA A 6 9.55 -17.35 21.98
CA ALA A 6 8.61 -17.84 20.97
C ALA A 6 7.16 -17.86 21.51
N GLU A 7 6.94 -18.34 22.74
CA GLU A 7 5.63 -18.31 23.39
C GLU A 7 5.07 -16.89 23.53
N LEU A 8 5.88 -15.94 24.01
CA LEU A 8 5.45 -14.55 24.16
C LEU A 8 5.15 -13.90 22.81
N GLN A 9 5.86 -14.31 21.75
CA GLN A 9 5.61 -13.81 20.40
C GLN A 9 4.29 -14.33 19.83
N GLU A 10 3.94 -15.59 20.09
CA GLU A 10 2.64 -16.16 19.72
C GLU A 10 1.49 -15.44 20.44
N GLU A 11 1.65 -15.21 21.75
CA GLU A 11 0.64 -14.53 22.56
C GLU A 11 0.42 -13.08 22.09
N MET A 12 1.50 -12.37 21.77
CA MET A 12 1.44 -11.03 21.17
C MET A 12 0.76 -11.05 19.79
N ASN A 13 1.03 -12.06 18.96
CA ASN A 13 0.40 -12.21 17.65
C ASN A 13 -1.11 -12.48 17.77
N ALA A 14 -1.52 -13.31 18.73
CA ALA A 14 -2.93 -13.60 18.99
C ALA A 14 -3.70 -12.35 19.48
N LEU A 15 -3.11 -11.58 20.41
CA LEU A 15 -3.69 -10.33 20.88
C LEU A 15 -3.79 -9.27 19.78
N ASN A 16 -2.75 -9.16 18.94
CA ASN A 16 -2.79 -8.27 17.77
C ASN A 16 -3.86 -8.71 16.76
N SER A 17 -3.99 -10.01 16.50
CA SER A 17 -5.05 -10.53 15.62
C SER A 17 -6.44 -10.20 16.14
N TYR A 18 -6.67 -10.24 17.46
CA TYR A 18 -7.93 -9.86 18.08
C TYR A 18 -8.17 -8.35 18.05
N HIS A 19 -7.11 -7.54 18.16
CA HIS A 19 -7.24 -6.10 18.00
C HIS A 19 -7.48 -5.70 16.53
N ASP A 20 -6.86 -6.40 15.58
CA ASP A 20 -7.01 -6.17 14.14
C ASP A 20 -8.43 -6.52 13.66
N THR A 21 -9.14 -7.47 14.29
CA THR A 21 -10.56 -7.73 13.98
C THR A 21 -11.48 -6.62 14.51
N LEU A 22 -11.08 -5.91 15.57
CA LEU A 22 -11.85 -4.82 16.18
C LEU A 22 -11.64 -3.47 15.50
N VAL A 23 -10.58 -3.32 14.69
CA VAL A 23 -10.35 -2.12 13.88
C VAL A 23 -10.92 -2.34 12.48
N PRO A 24 -11.99 -1.63 12.06
CA PRO A 24 -12.63 -1.84 10.77
C PRO A 24 -11.68 -1.74 9.58
N ALA A 25 -10.65 -0.90 9.68
CA ALA A 25 -9.62 -0.80 8.65
C ALA A 25 -8.81 -2.11 8.55
N ALA A 26 -8.40 -2.71 9.66
CA ALA A 26 -7.55 -3.90 9.67
C ALA A 26 -8.30 -5.21 9.34
N SER A 27 -9.64 -5.20 9.36
CA SER A 27 -10.46 -6.38 9.07
C SER A 27 -10.99 -6.48 7.63
N LEU A 28 -10.80 -5.46 6.80
CA LEU A 28 -11.24 -5.51 5.40
C LEU A 28 -10.41 -6.51 4.58
N PRO A 29 -11.04 -7.39 3.77
CA PRO A 29 -10.31 -8.26 2.85
C PRO A 29 -9.47 -7.46 1.82
N SER A 30 -8.40 -8.07 1.33
CA SER A 30 -7.48 -7.47 0.35
C SER A 30 -8.18 -7.05 -0.95
N GLU A 31 -9.26 -7.75 -1.30
CA GLU A 31 -10.12 -7.54 -2.45
C GLU A 31 -10.93 -6.25 -2.35
N ILE A 32 -11.23 -5.80 -1.13
CA ILE A 32 -11.91 -4.53 -0.86
C ILE A 32 -10.91 -3.40 -0.67
N LEU A 33 -9.78 -3.68 -0.02
CA LEU A 33 -8.69 -2.72 0.14
C LEU A 33 -8.09 -2.30 -1.21
N SER A 34 -7.93 -3.23 -2.15
CA SER A 34 -7.32 -2.96 -3.46
C SER A 34 -8.06 -1.86 -4.25
N PRO A 35 -9.39 -1.92 -4.46
CA PRO A 35 -10.16 -0.82 -5.05
C PRO A 35 -10.01 0.51 -4.29
N ILE A 36 -10.01 0.48 -2.95
CA ILE A 36 -9.83 1.70 -2.15
C ILE A 36 -8.47 2.33 -2.44
N PHE A 37 -7.39 1.53 -2.46
CA PHE A 37 -6.05 2.02 -2.75
C PHE A 37 -5.95 2.64 -4.14
N LEU A 38 -6.57 2.01 -5.15
CA LEU A 38 -6.61 2.51 -6.52
C LEU A 38 -7.41 3.82 -6.62
N LEU A 39 -8.53 3.94 -5.89
CA LEU A 39 -9.31 5.18 -5.82
C LEU A 39 -8.49 6.30 -5.19
N CYS A 40 -7.85 6.07 -4.04
CA CYS A 40 -6.97 7.05 -3.39
C CYS A 40 -5.85 7.52 -4.34
N GLN A 41 -5.20 6.59 -5.02
CA GLN A 41 -4.17 6.92 -6.00
C GLN A 41 -4.73 7.73 -7.18
N SER A 42 -5.91 7.39 -7.71
CA SER A 42 -6.53 8.14 -8.81
C SER A 42 -6.89 9.58 -8.45
N MET A 43 -7.31 9.83 -7.21
CA MET A 43 -7.61 11.17 -6.69
C MET A 43 -6.36 12.05 -6.62
N GLU A 44 -5.17 11.45 -6.48
CA GLU A 44 -3.90 12.18 -6.52
C GLU A 44 -3.42 12.47 -7.94
N ARG A 45 -3.75 11.62 -8.92
CA ARG A 45 -3.40 11.80 -10.34
C ARG A 45 -4.17 12.95 -11.00
N HIS A 46 -5.39 13.22 -10.53
CA HIS A 46 -6.25 14.31 -11.01
C HIS A 46 -6.54 15.31 -9.90
N PRO A 47 -5.57 16.15 -9.54
CA PRO A 47 -5.78 17.18 -8.54
C PRO A 47 -6.83 18.15 -9.04
N ILE A 48 -7.80 18.47 -8.20
CA ILE A 48 -8.71 19.59 -8.44
C ILE A 48 -7.87 20.87 -8.26
N GLY A 49 -7.21 21.31 -9.34
CA GLY A 49 -6.33 22.50 -9.37
C GLY A 49 -5.05 22.33 -10.20
N SER A 50 -4.59 23.43 -10.80
CA SER A 50 -3.59 23.48 -11.89
C SER A 50 -2.11 23.25 -11.50
N LEU A 51 -1.79 22.82 -10.27
CA LEU A 51 -0.42 22.94 -9.74
C LEU A 51 0.06 21.77 -8.87
N ALA A 52 -0.50 20.57 -9.02
CA ALA A 52 0.03 19.46 -8.25
C ALA A 52 1.32 18.93 -8.87
N LYS A 53 2.40 19.09 -8.13
CA LYS A 53 3.58 18.23 -8.25
C LYS A 53 3.14 16.77 -8.09
N GLU A 54 3.86 15.84 -8.70
CA GLU A 54 3.72 14.41 -8.39
C GLU A 54 3.82 14.23 -6.87
N THR A 55 2.69 13.93 -6.22
CA THR A 55 2.67 13.59 -4.80
C THR A 55 2.35 12.11 -4.67
N LEU A 56 3.11 11.42 -3.82
CA LEU A 56 2.99 9.99 -3.57
C LEU A 56 2.22 9.72 -2.27
N ARG A 57 1.16 10.46 -1.99
CA ARG A 57 0.48 10.40 -0.68
C ARG A 57 -0.24 9.05 -0.50
N TRP A 58 -0.63 8.39 -1.58
CA TRP A 58 -1.20 7.04 -1.52
C TRP A 58 -0.24 6.04 -0.87
N ILE A 59 1.07 6.33 -0.81
CA ILE A 59 2.02 5.46 -0.09
C ILE A 59 1.75 5.37 1.41
N TYR A 60 1.11 6.39 2.00
CA TYR A 60 0.72 6.37 3.42
C TYR A 60 -0.24 5.21 3.73
N LEU A 61 -0.97 4.70 2.72
CA LEU A 61 -1.80 3.50 2.85
C LEU A 61 -0.95 2.27 3.24
N THR A 62 0.31 2.20 2.81
CA THR A 62 1.26 1.12 3.19
C THR A 62 1.81 1.27 4.62
N HIS A 63 1.48 2.36 5.32
CA HIS A 63 1.97 2.67 6.66
C HIS A 63 0.87 2.57 7.74
N VAL A 64 -0.38 2.29 7.38
CA VAL A 64 -1.52 2.22 8.33
C VAL A 64 -1.36 1.05 9.30
N CYS A 65 -1.28 -0.18 8.79
CA CYS A 65 -1.03 -1.40 9.57
C CYS A 65 -0.31 -2.45 8.71
N ARG A 66 0.06 -3.58 9.31
CA ARG A 66 0.73 -4.68 8.58
C ARG A 66 -0.16 -5.25 7.48
N HIS A 67 -1.45 -5.49 7.78
CA HIS A 67 -2.42 -6.00 6.81
C HIS A 67 -2.57 -5.08 5.58
N TRP A 68 -2.68 -3.77 5.79
CA TRP A 68 -2.76 -2.80 4.69
C TRP A 68 -1.49 -2.76 3.86
N ARG A 69 -0.32 -2.86 4.51
CA ARG A 69 0.95 -2.95 3.82
C ARG A 69 1.01 -4.18 2.92
N ASP A 70 0.64 -5.34 3.46
CA ASP A 70 0.70 -6.60 2.72
C ASP A 70 -0.30 -6.60 1.55
N ALA A 71 -1.52 -6.11 1.78
CA ALA A 71 -2.52 -5.93 0.72
C ALA A 71 -2.05 -4.94 -0.36
N ALA A 72 -1.48 -3.80 0.03
CA ALA A 72 -1.03 -2.77 -0.92
C ALA A 72 0.19 -3.25 -1.73
N ILE A 73 1.16 -3.91 -1.10
CA ILE A 73 2.30 -4.54 -1.80
C ILE A 73 1.82 -5.70 -2.70
N GLY A 74 0.78 -6.42 -2.28
CA GLY A 74 0.14 -7.49 -3.05
C GLY A 74 -0.55 -6.99 -4.33
N CYS A 75 -1.11 -5.77 -4.29
CA CYS A 75 -1.87 -5.16 -5.37
C CYS A 75 -0.98 -4.63 -6.50
N ALA A 76 -0.61 -5.48 -7.47
CA ALA A 76 0.28 -5.11 -8.58
C ALA A 76 -0.16 -3.85 -9.36
N THR A 77 -1.47 -3.71 -9.61
CA THR A 77 -2.05 -2.56 -10.32
C THR A 77 -1.82 -1.22 -9.60
N LEU A 78 -1.72 -1.23 -8.26
CA LEU A 78 -1.41 -0.03 -7.49
C LEU A 78 -0.03 0.53 -7.81
N TRP A 79 0.92 -0.34 -8.17
CA TRP A 79 2.30 0.03 -8.47
C TRP A 79 2.54 0.28 -9.97
N SER A 80 1.55 0.07 -10.84
CA SER A 80 1.76 0.12 -12.28
C SER A 80 1.74 1.54 -12.87
N TYR A 81 1.28 2.53 -12.11
CA TYR A 81 1.35 3.94 -12.50
C TYR A 81 2.62 4.57 -12.00
N LEU A 82 3.60 4.73 -12.88
CA LEU A 82 4.95 5.12 -12.50
C LEU A 82 5.02 6.63 -12.22
N ALA A 83 5.62 6.98 -11.09
CA ALA A 83 6.08 8.34 -10.80
C ALA A 83 7.59 8.41 -11.08
N PHE A 84 8.03 9.49 -11.70
CA PHE A 84 9.45 9.69 -12.09
C PHE A 84 10.17 10.72 -11.23
N SER A 85 9.50 11.28 -10.21
CA SER A 85 10.07 12.23 -9.26
C SER A 85 11.28 11.70 -8.47
N LYS A 86 11.41 10.39 -8.24
CA LYS A 86 12.53 9.75 -7.52
C LYS A 86 12.87 8.39 -8.14
N PRO A 87 14.08 8.20 -8.72
CA PRO A 87 14.46 6.95 -9.39
C PRO A 87 14.36 5.70 -8.50
N GLU A 88 14.74 5.81 -7.22
CA GLU A 88 14.68 4.68 -6.28
C GLU A 88 13.25 4.24 -6.03
N PHE A 89 12.31 5.20 -6.05
CA PHE A 89 10.90 4.91 -5.91
C PHE A 89 10.34 4.28 -7.18
N THR A 90 10.67 4.84 -8.35
CA THR A 90 10.29 4.26 -9.65
C THR A 90 10.71 2.80 -9.76
N GLU A 91 11.92 2.47 -9.33
CA GLU A 91 12.44 1.09 -9.29
C GLU A 91 11.57 0.19 -8.40
N VAL A 92 11.20 0.64 -7.20
CA VAL A 92 10.28 -0.09 -6.33
C VAL A 92 8.91 -0.29 -6.98
N MET A 93 8.40 0.70 -7.70
CA MET A 93 7.13 0.59 -8.42
C MET A 93 7.21 -0.45 -9.55
N LEU A 94 8.28 -0.41 -10.35
CA LEU A 94 8.54 -1.39 -11.40
C LEU A 94 8.57 -2.81 -10.82
N GLN A 95 9.36 -3.04 -9.77
CA GLN A 95 9.44 -4.35 -9.12
C GLN A 95 8.09 -4.85 -8.59
N ARG A 96 7.29 -3.96 -7.98
CA ARG A 96 6.00 -4.34 -7.36
C ARG A 96 4.84 -4.42 -8.35
N SER A 97 4.96 -3.78 -9.52
CA SER A 97 3.97 -3.88 -10.60
C SER A 97 3.92 -5.26 -11.24
N ARG A 98 4.97 -6.08 -11.08
CA ARG A 98 5.05 -7.46 -11.61
C ARG A 98 4.70 -7.51 -13.11
N THR A 99 3.58 -8.13 -13.48
CA THR A 99 3.08 -8.27 -14.85
C THR A 99 1.90 -7.34 -15.16
N ALA A 100 1.57 -6.41 -14.26
CA ALA A 100 0.49 -5.46 -14.49
C ALA A 100 0.88 -4.49 -15.62
N PRO A 101 -0.05 -4.10 -16.50
CA PRO A 101 0.21 -3.10 -17.53
C PRO A 101 0.68 -1.77 -16.91
N LEU A 102 1.84 -1.31 -17.36
CA LEU A 102 2.44 -0.06 -16.87
C LEU A 102 1.78 1.15 -17.53
N THR A 103 1.48 2.15 -16.72
CA THR A 103 1.00 3.45 -17.16
C THR A 103 2.06 4.49 -16.82
N VAL A 104 2.52 5.19 -17.85
CA VAL A 104 3.43 6.33 -17.71
C VAL A 104 2.67 7.61 -17.97
N ALA A 105 2.74 8.55 -17.03
CA ALA A 105 2.23 9.89 -17.26
C ALA A 105 3.29 10.71 -17.98
N TRP A 106 3.02 11.04 -19.23
CA TRP A 106 3.81 12.01 -19.96
C TRP A 106 3.38 13.39 -19.49
N TRP A 107 4.30 14.14 -18.87
CA TRP A 107 4.12 15.56 -18.67
C TRP A 107 4.06 16.23 -20.06
N ARG A 108 3.14 17.19 -20.24
CA ARG A 108 3.21 18.17 -21.32
C ARG A 108 3.97 19.39 -20.83
#